data_AF-A0A942LW22-F1
#
_entry.id   AF-A0A942LW22-F1
#
_cell.length_a   1.000
_cell.length_b   1.000
_cell.length_c   1.000
_cell.angle_alpha   90.00
_cell.angle_beta   90.00
_cell.angle_gamma   90.00
#
_symmetry.space_group_name_H-M   'P 1'
#
loop_
_entity.id
_entity.type
_entity.pdbx_description
1 polymer ?
#
loop_
_entity_poly.entity_id
_entity_poly.type
_entity_poly.pdbx_seq_one_letter_code
_entity_poly.pdbx_strand_id
1 'polypeptide(L)'
;MKPLVSIIMGSTSDMKIMSEAAKFFDELEIPFELNALSAHRVPDKVIEFAENAHKRGIMVIIAGAGGAAHLPGVVASSTILPVIGVPVRSSLSIDGWDSILSILQMPAGIPVATVALDGARNAAILATQIIAHTDSSVRKKLEKFKQDLKKKVIQANEDLKKENFKFRV
;
A
#
# COMPACT_ATOMS: atom_id res chain seq x y z
N MET A 1 -11.11 -17.30 -5.02
CA MET A 1 -11.37 -15.98 -5.65
C MET A 1 -10.15 -15.59 -6.46
N LYS A 2 -10.29 -14.83 -7.56
CA LYS A 2 -9.14 -14.29 -8.30
C LYS A 2 -8.66 -13.00 -7.62
N PRO A 3 -7.37 -12.80 -7.35
CA PRO A 3 -6.86 -11.58 -6.71
C PRO A 3 -7.00 -10.38 -7.65
N LEU A 4 -7.36 -9.22 -7.10
CA LEU A 4 -7.38 -7.93 -7.79
C LEU A 4 -6.12 -7.11 -7.48
N VAL A 5 -5.52 -7.34 -6.32
CA VAL A 5 -4.32 -6.63 -5.85
C VAL A 5 -3.24 -7.63 -5.50
N SER A 6 -2.01 -7.35 -5.90
CA SER A 6 -0.83 -8.06 -5.40
C SER A 6 -0.10 -7.20 -4.38
N ILE A 7 0.08 -7.72 -3.17
CA ILE A 7 0.97 -7.12 -2.17
C ILE A 7 2.29 -7.90 -2.23
N ILE A 8 3.37 -7.20 -2.52
CA ILE A 8 4.71 -7.77 -2.59
C ILE A 8 5.66 -7.04 -1.65
N MET A 9 6.62 -7.77 -1.10
CA MET A 9 7.65 -7.21 -0.23
C MET A 9 9.00 -7.87 -0.45
N GLY A 10 10.07 -7.09 -0.24
CA GLY A 10 11.43 -7.56 -0.45
C GLY A 10 11.89 -8.56 0.62
N SER A 11 11.33 -8.48 1.82
CA SER A 11 11.64 -9.34 2.97
C SER A 11 10.39 -9.68 3.77
N THR A 12 10.33 -10.87 4.37
CA THR A 12 9.24 -11.24 5.29
C THR A 12 9.22 -10.39 6.55
N SER A 13 10.33 -9.74 6.92
CA SER A 13 10.37 -8.74 8.00
C SER A 13 9.45 -7.55 7.75
N ASP A 14 9.21 -7.20 6.48
CA ASP A 14 8.37 -6.07 6.09
C ASP A 14 6.88 -6.37 6.33
N MET A 15 6.53 -7.65 6.55
CA MET A 15 5.15 -8.09 6.79
C MET A 15 4.51 -7.39 7.98
N LYS A 16 5.28 -7.01 9.01
CA LYS A 16 4.76 -6.25 10.14
C LYS A 16 4.04 -4.97 9.69
N ILE A 17 4.61 -4.27 8.70
CA ILE A 17 4.04 -3.05 8.13
C ILE A 17 3.04 -3.39 7.03
N MET A 18 3.42 -4.25 6.09
CA MET A 18 2.60 -4.58 4.92
C MET A 18 1.30 -5.30 5.27
N SER A 19 1.23 -5.95 6.44
CA SER A 19 -0.01 -6.56 6.95
C SER A 19 -1.16 -5.56 7.09
N GLU A 20 -0.89 -4.28 7.28
CA GLU A 20 -1.93 -3.25 7.36
C GLU A 20 -2.68 -3.06 6.03
N ALA A 21 -2.01 -3.31 4.89
CA ALA A 21 -2.68 -3.35 3.59
C ALA A 21 -3.61 -4.57 3.48
N ALA A 22 -3.12 -5.74 3.88
CA ALA A 22 -3.90 -6.98 3.88
C ALA A 22 -5.14 -6.89 4.76
N LYS A 23 -5.00 -6.41 6.00
CA LYS A 23 -6.12 -6.19 6.94
C LYS A 23 -7.17 -5.26 6.35
N PHE A 24 -6.75 -4.19 5.67
CA PHE A 24 -7.68 -3.27 5.03
C PHE A 24 -8.48 -3.94 3.90
N PHE A 25 -7.83 -4.76 3.09
CA PHE A 25 -8.53 -5.52 2.06
C PHE A 25 -9.46 -6.59 2.65
N ASP A 26 -9.09 -7.24 3.76
CA ASP A 26 -9.98 -8.15 4.49
C ASP A 26 -11.22 -7.40 5.01
N GLU A 27 -11.06 -6.22 5.61
CA GLU A 27 -12.17 -5.37 6.09
C GLU A 27 -13.18 -5.02 4.98
N LEU A 28 -12.70 -4.89 3.74
CA LEU A 28 -13.50 -4.57 2.56
C LEU A 28 -13.79 -5.78 1.68
N GLU A 29 -13.37 -6.99 2.09
CA GLU A 29 -13.46 -8.23 1.33
C GLU A 29 -13.01 -8.05 -0.14
N ILE A 30 -11.89 -7.38 -0.35
CA ILE A 30 -11.26 -7.20 -1.67
C ILE A 30 -10.25 -8.34 -1.84
N PRO A 31 -10.34 -9.19 -2.88
CA PRO A 31 -9.40 -10.28 -3.08
C PRO A 31 -7.98 -9.77 -3.36
N PHE A 32 -6.99 -10.27 -2.62
CA PHE A 32 -5.57 -9.95 -2.82
C PHE A 32 -4.69 -11.20 -2.70
N GLU A 33 -3.43 -11.08 -3.12
CA GLU A 33 -2.37 -12.06 -2.88
C GLU A 33 -1.17 -11.41 -2.18
N LEU A 34 -0.38 -12.22 -1.47
CA LEU A 34 0.82 -11.80 -0.74
C LEU A 34 2.02 -12.62 -1.22
N ASN A 35 3.12 -11.96 -1.58
CA ASN A 35 4.35 -12.63 -1.99
C ASN A 35 5.60 -11.94 -1.45
N ALA A 36 6.61 -12.72 -1.06
CA ALA A 36 7.96 -12.22 -0.79
C ALA A 36 8.79 -12.32 -2.08
N LEU A 37 9.11 -11.18 -2.69
CA LEU A 37 9.84 -11.09 -3.95
C LEU A 37 10.91 -10.00 -3.81
N SER A 38 12.17 -10.41 -3.82
CA SER A 38 13.29 -9.51 -3.54
C SER A 38 13.98 -9.09 -4.83
N ALA A 39 13.93 -7.79 -5.14
CA ALA A 39 14.63 -7.21 -6.31
C ALA A 39 16.14 -7.44 -6.29
N HIS A 40 16.76 -7.53 -5.10
CA HIS A 40 18.21 -7.72 -4.97
C HIS A 40 18.64 -9.19 -4.98
N ARG A 41 17.75 -10.12 -4.59
CA ARG A 41 18.12 -11.54 -4.38
C ARG A 41 17.55 -12.48 -5.44
N VAL A 42 16.40 -12.14 -6.02
CA VAL A 42 15.71 -12.93 -7.05
C VAL A 42 15.13 -12.01 -8.14
N PRO A 43 15.95 -11.17 -8.80
CA PRO A 43 15.49 -10.16 -9.76
C PRO A 43 14.65 -10.77 -10.90
N ASP A 44 15.07 -11.91 -11.45
CA ASP A 44 14.36 -12.56 -12.57
C ASP A 44 12.91 -12.93 -12.20
N LYS A 45 12.69 -13.41 -10.97
CA LYS A 45 11.34 -13.73 -10.47
C LYS A 45 10.48 -12.49 -10.27
N VAL A 46 11.08 -11.36 -9.89
CA VAL A 46 10.38 -10.08 -9.75
C VAL A 46 9.90 -9.58 -11.11
N ILE A 47 10.78 -9.66 -12.12
CA ILE A 47 10.48 -9.26 -13.50
C ILE A 47 9.39 -10.15 -14.08
N GLU A 48 9.56 -11.48 -14.01
CA GLU A 48 8.58 -12.45 -14.49
C GLU A 48 7.21 -12.23 -13.85
N PHE A 49 7.18 -11.99 -12.53
CA PHE A 49 5.97 -11.67 -11.80
C PHE A 49 5.29 -10.39 -12.34
N ALA A 50 6.06 -9.32 -12.49
CA ALA A 50 5.56 -7.99 -12.89
C ALA A 50 5.02 -8.00 -14.33
N GLU A 51 5.72 -8.65 -15.26
CA GLU A 51 5.32 -8.77 -16.67
C GLU A 51 4.01 -9.54 -16.83
N ASN A 52 3.79 -10.56 -15.99
CA ASN A 52 2.65 -11.46 -16.09
C ASN A 52 1.48 -11.10 -15.17
N ALA A 53 1.64 -10.15 -14.23
CA ALA A 53 0.59 -9.78 -13.27
C ALA A 53 -0.73 -9.37 -13.94
N HIS A 54 -0.67 -8.55 -14.99
CA HIS A 54 -1.86 -8.09 -15.71
C HIS A 54 -2.65 -9.24 -16.36
N LYS A 55 -1.96 -10.28 -16.85
CA LYS A 55 -2.57 -11.47 -17.47
C LYS A 55 -3.37 -12.29 -16.45
N ARG A 56 -3.03 -12.18 -15.16
CA ARG A 56 -3.73 -12.87 -14.06
C ARG A 56 -4.98 -12.12 -13.57
N GLY A 57 -5.24 -10.92 -14.11
CA GLY A 57 -6.35 -10.05 -13.68
C GLY A 57 -6.00 -9.13 -12.51
N ILE A 58 -4.72 -9.02 -12.14
CA ILE A 58 -4.27 -8.02 -11.16
C ILE A 58 -4.49 -6.63 -11.76
N MET A 59 -5.05 -5.74 -10.94
CA MET A 59 -5.34 -4.35 -11.31
C MET A 59 -4.33 -3.36 -10.72
N VAL A 60 -3.78 -3.66 -9.54
CA VAL A 60 -2.82 -2.80 -8.83
C VAL A 60 -1.78 -3.66 -8.12
N ILE A 61 -0.52 -3.23 -8.13
CA ILE A 61 0.54 -3.85 -7.33
C ILE A 61 0.95 -2.89 -6.21
N ILE A 62 0.99 -3.38 -4.98
CA ILE A 62 1.53 -2.66 -3.82
C ILE A 62 2.88 -3.30 -3.47
N ALA A 63 3.96 -2.53 -3.53
CA ALA A 63 5.32 -2.99 -3.29
C ALA A 63 5.93 -2.29 -2.06
N GLY A 64 6.30 -3.08 -1.05
CA GLY A 64 6.98 -2.60 0.16
C GLY A 64 8.48 -2.89 0.14
N ALA A 65 9.31 -1.91 0.46
CA ALA A 65 10.75 -2.10 0.62
C ALA A 65 11.38 -1.01 1.51
N GLY A 66 12.48 -1.35 2.18
CA GLY A 66 13.25 -0.44 3.04
C GLY A 66 14.73 -0.34 2.66
N GLY A 67 15.41 0.71 3.14
CA GLY A 67 16.79 1.03 2.79
C GLY A 67 16.91 1.52 1.34
N ALA A 68 17.81 0.90 0.57
CA ALA A 68 17.88 1.05 -0.89
C ALA A 68 16.68 0.34 -1.56
N ALA A 69 15.51 0.96 -1.46
CA ALA A 69 14.21 0.35 -1.67
C ALA A 69 13.80 0.24 -3.15
N HIS A 70 14.49 -0.61 -3.92
CA HIS A 70 14.33 -0.69 -5.38
C HIS A 70 13.12 -1.50 -5.87
N LEU A 71 12.48 -2.31 -5.01
CA LEU A 71 11.42 -3.22 -5.44
C LEU A 71 10.27 -2.50 -6.18
N PRO A 72 9.71 -1.38 -5.70
CA PRO A 72 8.62 -0.70 -6.41
C PRO A 72 9.04 -0.20 -7.80
N GLY A 73 10.23 0.37 -7.93
CA GLY A 73 10.74 0.89 -9.21
C GLY A 73 11.01 -0.22 -10.23
N VAL A 74 11.62 -1.33 -9.81
CA VAL A 74 11.88 -2.50 -10.68
C VAL A 74 10.58 -3.15 -11.18
N VAL A 75 9.56 -3.20 -10.31
CA VAL A 75 8.26 -3.73 -10.70
C VAL A 75 7.57 -2.79 -11.67
N ALA A 76 7.60 -1.47 -11.40
CA ALA A 76 7.02 -0.46 -12.27
C ALA A 76 7.68 -0.42 -13.66
N SER A 77 8.98 -0.71 -13.77
CA SER A 77 9.67 -0.78 -15.06
C SER A 77 9.27 -1.97 -15.91
N SER A 78 8.65 -2.98 -15.30
CA SER A 78 8.40 -4.30 -15.90
C SER A 78 6.91 -4.60 -16.03
N THR A 79 6.03 -3.62 -15.80
CA THR A 79 4.58 -3.81 -15.87
C THR A 79 3.88 -2.56 -16.39
N ILE A 80 2.69 -2.75 -16.96
CA ILE A 80 1.80 -1.64 -17.36
C ILE A 80 0.81 -1.26 -16.25
N LEU A 81 0.76 -2.05 -15.17
CA LEU A 81 -0.15 -1.82 -14.06
C LEU A 81 0.33 -0.66 -13.17
N PRO A 82 -0.59 0.06 -12.51
CA PRO A 82 -0.25 0.98 -11.44
C PRO A 82 0.53 0.26 -10.33
N VAL A 83 1.68 0.82 -9.96
CA VAL A 83 2.49 0.36 -8.82
C VAL A 83 2.46 1.41 -7.72
N ILE A 84 2.06 0.99 -6.53
CA ILE A 84 2.06 1.79 -5.31
C ILE A 84 3.26 1.38 -4.47
N GLY A 85 4.16 2.32 -4.20
CA GLY A 85 5.34 2.11 -3.39
C GLY A 85 5.09 2.45 -1.93
N VAL A 86 5.41 1.52 -1.02
CA VAL A 86 5.40 1.74 0.43
C VAL A 86 6.85 1.78 0.92
N PRO A 87 7.38 2.97 1.28
CA PRO A 87 8.64 3.05 2.01
C PRO A 87 8.49 2.36 3.36
N VAL A 88 9.32 1.36 3.63
CA VAL A 88 9.33 0.64 4.92
C VAL A 88 10.55 1.06 5.71
N ARG A 89 10.37 1.46 6.98
CA ARG A 89 11.49 1.82 7.84
C ARG A 89 12.25 0.57 8.28
N SER A 90 13.35 0.26 7.60
CA SER A 90 14.22 -0.86 7.97
C SER A 90 15.03 -0.55 9.23
N SER A 91 15.60 -1.56 9.87
CA SER A 91 16.45 -1.40 11.06
C SER A 91 17.78 -0.68 10.78
N LEU A 92 18.24 -0.69 9.54
CA LEU A 92 19.47 -0.03 9.09
C LEU A 92 19.20 1.35 8.46
N SER A 93 17.94 1.79 8.49
CA SER A 93 17.48 2.98 7.79
C SER A 93 17.78 4.27 8.54
N ILE A 94 18.03 5.35 7.80
CA ILE A 94 18.10 6.72 8.32
C ILE A 94 16.67 7.23 8.52
N ASP A 95 15.97 6.69 9.51
CA ASP A 95 14.57 7.02 9.86
C ASP A 95 13.56 6.90 8.70
N GLY A 96 13.87 6.11 7.68
CA GLY A 96 13.04 5.88 6.50
C GLY A 96 13.36 6.77 5.31
N TRP A 97 14.22 7.78 5.44
CA TRP A 97 14.52 8.73 4.36
C TRP A 97 15.14 8.09 3.13
N ASP A 98 16.04 7.14 3.35
CA ASP A 98 16.63 6.32 2.29
C ASP A 98 15.55 5.60 1.47
N SER A 99 14.56 5.05 2.15
CA SER A 99 13.46 4.27 1.56
C SER A 99 12.50 5.19 0.81
N ILE A 100 12.17 6.34 1.42
CA ILE A 100 11.31 7.36 0.82
C ILE A 100 11.92 7.85 -0.49
N LEU A 101 13.17 8.31 -0.45
CA LEU A 101 13.83 8.90 -1.62
C LEU A 101 14.12 7.85 -2.71
N SER A 102 14.45 6.62 -2.32
CA SER A 102 14.67 5.51 -3.27
C SER A 102 13.42 5.12 -4.06
N ILE A 103 12.23 5.32 -3.49
CA ILE A 103 10.94 5.00 -4.14
C ILE A 103 10.35 6.23 -4.84
N LEU A 104 10.43 7.41 -4.22
CA LEU A 104 9.78 8.63 -4.69
C LEU A 104 10.41 9.21 -5.96
N GLN A 105 11.74 9.26 -6.02
CA GLN A 105 12.48 10.02 -7.04
C GLN A 105 12.67 9.24 -8.35
N MET A 106 11.58 8.67 -8.88
CA MET A 106 11.61 7.97 -10.16
C MET A 106 11.84 8.97 -11.32
N PRO A 107 12.66 8.61 -12.32
CA PRO A 107 12.82 9.42 -13.53
C PRO A 107 11.54 9.41 -14.38
N ALA A 108 11.43 10.37 -15.29
CA ALA A 108 10.31 10.45 -16.23
C ALA A 108 10.18 9.15 -17.06
N GLY A 109 8.96 8.63 -17.16
CA GLY A 109 8.63 7.43 -17.94
C GLY A 109 8.17 6.25 -17.09
N ILE A 110 8.71 6.08 -15.87
CA ILE A 110 8.39 4.92 -15.01
C ILE A 110 7.88 5.41 -13.63
N PRO A 111 6.62 5.84 -13.52
CA PRO A 111 6.09 6.40 -12.28
C PRO A 111 5.83 5.33 -11.21
N VAL A 112 6.01 5.70 -9.94
CA VAL A 112 5.55 4.95 -8.77
C VAL A 112 4.67 5.86 -7.92
N ALA A 113 3.50 5.38 -7.51
CA ALA A 113 2.63 6.11 -6.59
C ALA A 113 3.11 5.88 -5.15
N THR A 114 3.99 6.75 -4.66
CA THR A 114 4.60 6.61 -3.32
C THR A 114 3.67 7.13 -2.24
N VAL A 115 3.41 6.30 -1.22
CA VAL A 115 2.66 6.71 -0.01
C VAL A 115 3.62 7.07 1.14
N ALA A 116 3.05 7.48 2.28
CA ALA A 116 3.82 7.78 3.49
C ALA A 116 4.71 6.60 3.95
N LEU A 117 5.77 6.92 4.69
CA LEU A 117 6.59 5.93 5.39
C LEU A 117 5.71 5.02 6.27
N ASP A 118 5.95 3.72 6.18
CA ASP A 118 5.17 2.66 6.82
C ASP A 118 3.65 2.73 6.48
N GLY A 119 3.29 3.44 5.41
CA GLY A 119 1.91 3.77 5.04
C GLY A 119 1.15 2.66 4.30
N ALA A 120 1.37 1.39 4.62
CA ALA A 120 0.77 0.27 3.89
C ALA A 120 -0.77 0.31 3.85
N ARG A 121 -1.43 0.75 4.94
CA ARG A 121 -2.89 0.95 4.94
C ARG A 121 -3.33 1.98 3.91
N ASN A 122 -2.58 3.07 3.75
CA ASN A 122 -2.87 4.09 2.74
C ASN A 122 -2.62 3.58 1.32
N ALA A 123 -1.63 2.71 1.12
CA ALA A 123 -1.46 2.04 -0.17
C ALA A 123 -2.68 1.19 -0.55
N ALA A 124 -3.27 0.46 0.41
CA ALA A 124 -4.48 -0.31 0.18
C ALA A 124 -5.72 0.57 -0.09
N ILE A 125 -5.84 1.70 0.62
CA ILE A 125 -6.86 2.72 0.35
C ILE A 125 -6.71 3.27 -1.08
N LEU A 126 -5.49 3.60 -1.50
CA LEU A 126 -5.22 4.13 -2.84
C LEU A 126 -5.50 3.08 -3.93
N ALA A 127 -5.09 1.83 -3.74
CA ALA A 127 -5.44 0.73 -4.64
C ALA A 127 -6.96 0.56 -4.77
N THR A 128 -7.68 0.66 -3.64
CA THR A 128 -9.15 0.61 -3.62
C THR A 128 -9.78 1.77 -4.38
N GLN A 129 -9.22 2.99 -4.28
CA GLN A 129 -9.67 4.14 -5.07
C GLN A 129 -9.48 3.93 -6.57
N ILE A 130 -8.36 3.34 -6.99
CA ILE A 130 -8.09 3.01 -8.39
C ILE A 130 -9.12 2.00 -8.90
N ILE A 131 -9.34 0.91 -8.17
CA ILE A 131 -10.28 -0.16 -8.56
C ILE A 131 -11.73 0.35 -8.56
N ALA A 132 -12.12 1.21 -7.62
CA ALA A 132 -13.47 1.78 -7.53
C ALA A 132 -13.88 2.59 -8.76
N HIS A 133 -12.94 3.00 -9.62
CA HIS A 133 -13.26 3.66 -10.87
C HIS A 133 -13.99 2.73 -11.85
N THR A 134 -13.65 1.43 -11.85
CA THR A 134 -14.22 0.44 -12.78
C THR A 134 -15.10 -0.61 -12.09
N ASP A 135 -15.03 -0.75 -10.76
CA ASP A 135 -15.85 -1.68 -9.98
C ASP A 135 -16.84 -0.94 -9.05
N SER A 136 -18.13 -1.05 -9.35
CA SER A 136 -19.20 -0.40 -8.58
C SER A 136 -19.42 -1.00 -7.18
N SER A 137 -19.09 -2.28 -6.98
CA SER A 137 -19.14 -2.94 -5.67
C SER A 137 -18.05 -2.39 -4.75
N VAL A 138 -16.83 -2.32 -5.26
CA VAL A 138 -15.69 -1.74 -4.54
C VAL A 138 -15.93 -0.26 -4.23
N ARG A 139 -16.52 0.50 -5.16
CA ARG A 139 -16.91 1.90 -4.93
C ARG A 139 -17.85 2.07 -3.73
N LYS A 140 -18.91 1.27 -3.64
CA LYS A 140 -19.86 1.34 -2.50
C LYS A 140 -19.17 1.02 -1.17
N LYS A 141 -18.26 0.05 -1.16
CA LYS A 141 -17.48 -0.32 0.02
C LYS A 141 -16.56 0.83 0.47
N LEU A 142 -15.90 1.50 -0.49
CA LEU A 142 -15.07 2.67 -0.24
C LEU A 142 -15.88 3.87 0.28
N GLU A 143 -17.05 4.15 -0.31
CA GLU A 143 -17.96 5.21 0.15
C GLU A 143 -18.41 4.97 1.60
N LYS A 144 -18.80 3.74 1.92
CA LYS A 144 -19.16 3.34 3.29
C LYS A 144 -17.99 3.56 4.25
N PHE A 145 -16.79 3.09 3.89
CA PHE A 145 -15.58 3.31 4.70
C PHE A 145 -15.33 4.81 4.98
N LYS A 146 -15.47 5.67 3.98
CA LYS A 146 -15.31 7.13 4.15
C LYS A 146 -16.40 7.74 5.05
N GLN A 147 -17.64 7.25 4.99
CA GLN A 147 -18.70 7.69 5.90
C GLN A 147 -18.44 7.24 7.34
N ASP A 148 -17.96 6.02 7.52
CA ASP A 148 -17.66 5.49 8.86
C ASP A 148 -16.48 6.22 9.52
N LEU A 149 -15.48 6.67 8.74
CA LEU A 149 -14.43 7.57 9.23
C LEU A 149 -15.00 8.88 9.77
N LYS A 150 -15.94 9.52 9.07
CA LYS A 150 -16.59 10.75 9.55
C LYS A 150 -17.30 10.52 10.88
N LYS A 151 -18.06 9.42 10.99
CA LYS A 151 -18.75 9.05 12.23
C LYS A 151 -17.77 8.83 13.39
N LYS A 152 -16.63 8.15 13.13
CA LYS A 152 -15.58 7.97 14.15
C LYS A 152 -15.04 9.29 14.69
N VAL A 153 -14.81 10.28 13.82
CA VAL A 153 -14.32 11.61 14.25
C VAL A 153 -15.38 12.35 15.07
N ILE A 154 -16.65 12.32 14.65
CA ILE A 154 -17.75 12.92 15.41
C ILE A 154 -17.84 12.28 16.80
N GLN A 155 -17.80 10.95 16.88
CA GLN A 155 -17.82 10.22 18.14
C GLN A 155 -16.60 10.55 19.01
N ALA A 156 -15.41 10.59 18.43
CA ALA A 156 -14.18 10.96 19.15
C ALA A 156 -14.27 12.37 19.75
N ASN A 157 -14.89 13.32 19.06
CA ASN A 157 -15.12 14.66 19.61
C ASN A 157 -16.11 14.67 20.77
N GLU A 158 -17.17 13.86 20.71
CA GLU A 158 -18.09 13.68 21.84
C GLU A 158 -17.40 13.01 23.04
N ASP A 159 -16.53 12.04 22.80
CA ASP A 159 -15.76 11.40 23.86
C ASP A 159 -14.73 12.34 24.47
N LEU A 160 -14.06 13.15 23.64
CA LEU A 160 -13.15 14.18 24.11
C LEU A 160 -13.84 15.19 25.02
N LYS A 161 -15.14 15.52 24.84
CA LYS A 161 -15.86 16.42 25.77
C LYS A 161 -15.96 15.87 27.20
N LYS A 162 -15.84 14.56 27.39
CA LYS A 162 -15.91 13.91 28.71
C LYS A 162 -14.62 14.04 29.50
N GLU A 163 -13.50 14.33 28.83
CA GLU A 163 -12.20 14.53 29.48
C GLU A 163 -12.19 15.84 30.28
N ASN A 164 -12.19 15.76 31.61
CA ASN A 164 -12.29 16.92 32.48
C ASN A 164 -10.89 17.41 32.91
N PHE A 165 -10.57 18.66 32.61
CA PHE A 165 -9.34 19.31 33.06
C PHE A 165 -9.68 20.63 33.75
N LYS A 166 -8.97 20.95 34.84
CA LYS A 166 -9.21 22.13 35.69
C LYS A 166 -9.32 23.47 34.94
N PHE A 167 -8.66 23.61 33.80
CA PHE A 167 -8.60 24.84 33.00
C PHE A 167 -9.20 24.68 31.60
N ARG A 168 -9.89 23.56 31.33
CA ARG A 168 -10.58 23.36 30.07
C ARG A 168 -11.95 24.03 30.14
N VAL A 169 -12.26 24.82 29.12
CA VAL A 169 -13.57 25.46 28.91
C VAL A 169 -14.46 24.56 28.08
#